data_AF-K2C5S6-F1
#
_entry.id   AF-K2C5S6-F1
#
_cell.length_a   1.000
_cell.length_b   1.000
_cell.length_c   1.000
_cell.angle_alpha   90.00
_cell.angle_beta   90.00
_cell.angle_gamma   90.00
#
_symmetry.space_group_name_H-M   'P 1'
#
loop_
_entity.id
_entity.type
_entity.pdbx_description
1 polymer ?
#
loop_
_entity_poly.entity_id
_entity_poly.type
_entity_poly.pdbx_seq_one_letter_code
_entity_poly.pdbx_strand_id
1 'polypeptide(L)'
;MVQGMIISSVHLGDDAIAWEYRVRVAEINENEAKAREGGEGITNGSLVSLKFIQDALHDYQNLVSIAPNEKEKSRMSGKVEEMKREIRRLIRQSENEMKAISVSVEIPKEKVEQFIKPLLEANSVDVLPMLSSYPDLTPNIDELREQAKNMGEEAPLTSILGKTQIRDGRIIDQTPPFSNEDALSTQLGFWFQSHAQLLDIIFYRLKETGQITRDSLFTHLQTWEFVDERDLPFLEKGINHYFADDHVSALHLLVPRIEHMLKSTFEQTGAPSVTVPNERQIREQTFGDFLRREDVRNTLGESIWYYLNFALVDESGLNLRNDIAHGWIELESCNRVTVQISLYCILQLTRLQKKNPDNK
;
A
#
# COMPACT_ATOMS: atom_id res chain seq x y z
N MET A 1 -68.86 -0.96 -36.83
CA MET A 1 -69.33 -1.87 -35.77
C MET A 1 -68.10 -2.57 -35.21
N VAL A 2 -67.95 -2.53 -33.90
CA VAL A 2 -66.77 -2.93 -33.10
C VAL A 2 -66.63 -4.46 -33.03
N GLN A 3 -65.42 -4.92 -32.63
CA GLN A 3 -65.03 -6.19 -31.94
C GLN A 3 -64.10 -7.07 -32.81
N GLY A 4 -62.90 -7.48 -32.37
CA GLY A 4 -62.15 -7.32 -31.12
C GLY A 4 -60.79 -8.06 -31.22
N MET A 5 -59.84 -7.62 -30.38
CA MET A 5 -58.55 -8.27 -30.01
C MET A 5 -58.69 -9.78 -29.74
N ILE A 6 -57.65 -10.62 -29.89
CA ILE A 6 -56.54 -10.80 -28.93
C ILE A 6 -55.32 -11.37 -29.68
N ILE A 7 -54.20 -10.65 -29.65
CA ILE A 7 -52.87 -11.27 -29.82
C ILE A 7 -52.35 -11.46 -28.40
N SER A 8 -52.42 -12.68 -27.88
CA SER A 8 -51.80 -13.02 -26.60
C SER A 8 -50.30 -13.23 -26.83
N SER A 9 -49.50 -12.19 -26.65
CA SER A 9 -48.08 -12.37 -26.33
C SER A 9 -47.96 -12.55 -24.83
N VAL A 10 -47.93 -13.80 -24.37
CA VAL A 10 -47.51 -14.15 -23.01
C VAL A 10 -46.22 -14.95 -23.11
N HIS A 11 -45.10 -14.25 -22.98
CA HIS A 11 -43.82 -14.79 -22.52
C HIS A 11 -43.42 -13.98 -21.30
N LEU A 12 -44.25 -14.06 -20.25
CA LEU A 12 -44.05 -13.38 -18.95
C LEU A 12 -43.78 -14.39 -17.82
N GLY A 13 -43.66 -15.69 -18.12
CA GLY A 13 -43.42 -16.72 -17.12
C GLY A 13 -41.95 -16.83 -16.73
N ASP A 14 -41.09 -17.15 -17.70
CA ASP A 14 -39.73 -17.60 -17.36
C ASP A 14 -38.81 -16.44 -16.94
N ASP A 15 -38.89 -15.28 -17.60
CA ASP A 15 -38.03 -14.13 -17.30
C ASP A 15 -38.41 -13.41 -15.99
N ALA A 16 -39.71 -13.34 -15.67
CA ALA A 16 -40.18 -12.74 -14.42
C ALA A 16 -39.87 -13.64 -13.22
N ILE A 17 -40.08 -14.95 -13.36
CA ILE A 17 -39.71 -15.94 -12.33
C ILE A 17 -38.19 -15.97 -12.15
N ALA A 18 -37.42 -15.92 -13.25
CA ALA A 18 -35.96 -15.85 -13.18
C ALA A 18 -35.48 -14.56 -12.49
N TRP A 19 -36.12 -13.41 -12.75
CA TRP A 19 -35.83 -12.16 -12.07
C TRP A 19 -36.06 -12.27 -10.56
N GLU A 20 -37.25 -12.72 -10.14
CA GLU A 20 -37.58 -12.90 -8.72
C GLU A 20 -36.62 -13.87 -8.02
N TYR A 21 -36.24 -14.96 -8.69
CA TYR A 21 -35.28 -15.91 -8.14
C TYR A 21 -33.91 -15.27 -7.93
N ARG A 22 -33.39 -14.52 -8.90
CA ARG A 22 -32.09 -13.84 -8.77
C ARG A 22 -32.11 -12.77 -7.67
N VAL A 23 -33.19 -12.01 -7.55
CA VAL A 23 -33.37 -11.06 -6.43
C VAL A 23 -33.36 -11.81 -5.09
N ARG A 24 -34.06 -12.94 -4.99
CA ARG A 24 -34.08 -13.75 -3.77
C ARG A 24 -32.70 -14.29 -3.39
N VAL A 25 -31.85 -14.63 -4.35
CA VAL A 25 -30.45 -15.04 -4.07
C VAL A 25 -29.67 -13.90 -3.41
N ALA A 26 -29.78 -12.67 -3.93
CA ALA A 26 -29.15 -11.50 -3.32
C ALA A 26 -29.69 -11.22 -1.90
N GLU A 27 -31.01 -11.34 -1.72
CA GLU A 27 -31.67 -11.17 -0.42
C GLU A 27 -31.26 -12.26 0.60
N ILE A 28 -30.95 -13.48 0.16
CA ILE A 28 -30.42 -14.54 1.03
C ILE A 28 -29.08 -14.11 1.62
N ASN A 29 -28.16 -13.60 0.81
CA ASN A 29 -26.87 -13.10 1.29
C ASN A 29 -27.04 -11.93 2.27
N GLU A 30 -27.94 -10.99 1.98
CA GLU A 30 -28.26 -9.88 2.90
C GLU A 30 -28.83 -10.38 4.24
N ASN A 31 -29.73 -11.36 4.21
CA ASN A 31 -30.33 -11.92 5.42
C ASN A 31 -29.35 -12.76 6.23
N GLU A 32 -28.48 -13.51 5.56
CA GLU A 32 -27.42 -14.28 6.22
C GLU A 32 -26.46 -13.34 6.94
N ALA A 33 -26.05 -12.22 6.32
CA ALA A 33 -25.25 -11.20 6.99
C ALA A 33 -25.89 -10.70 8.30
N LYS A 34 -27.18 -10.35 8.27
CA LYS A 34 -27.92 -9.91 9.47
C LYS A 34 -27.99 -10.98 10.55
N ALA A 35 -28.11 -12.25 10.16
CA ALA A 35 -28.13 -13.36 11.10
C ALA A 35 -26.76 -13.57 11.78
N ARG A 36 -25.66 -13.34 11.06
CA ARG A 36 -24.30 -13.51 11.57
C ARG A 36 -23.78 -12.36 12.42
N GLU A 37 -24.37 -11.18 12.31
CA GLU A 37 -23.89 -10.00 13.05
C GLU A 37 -24.20 -10.05 14.56
N GLY A 38 -25.33 -10.66 14.94
CA GLY A 38 -25.82 -10.67 16.33
C GLY A 38 -25.73 -12.02 17.07
N GLY A 39 -25.11 -13.04 16.47
CA GLY A 39 -25.02 -14.38 17.06
C GLY A 39 -23.79 -14.58 17.94
N GLU A 40 -23.90 -15.39 19.00
CA GLU A 40 -22.73 -15.87 19.75
C GLU A 40 -22.07 -17.04 19.01
N GLY A 41 -20.73 -17.03 18.83
CA GLY A 41 -19.98 -18.14 18.24
C GLY A 41 -18.92 -17.74 17.21
N ILE A 42 -18.02 -18.67 16.85
CA ILE A 42 -16.88 -18.47 15.92
C ILE A 42 -17.36 -18.17 14.48
N THR A 43 -18.60 -18.53 14.14
CA THR A 43 -19.19 -18.33 12.82
C THR A 43 -19.99 -17.04 12.71
N ASN A 44 -19.89 -16.16 13.70
CA ASN A 44 -20.60 -14.90 13.82
C ASN A 44 -19.58 -13.77 14.04
N GLY A 45 -19.95 -12.55 13.69
CA GLY A 45 -19.10 -11.37 13.80
C GLY A 45 -19.06 -10.54 12.53
N SER A 46 -18.48 -9.34 12.64
CA SER A 46 -18.51 -8.32 11.61
C SER A 46 -17.78 -8.71 10.34
N LEU A 47 -16.65 -9.42 10.42
CA LEU A 47 -15.91 -9.90 9.23
C LEU A 47 -16.67 -11.00 8.47
N VAL A 48 -17.34 -11.90 9.19
CA VAL A 48 -18.16 -12.95 8.55
C VAL A 48 -19.35 -12.31 7.86
N SER A 49 -20.02 -11.38 8.54
CA SER A 49 -21.16 -10.62 7.99
C SER A 49 -20.73 -9.79 6.78
N LEU A 50 -19.54 -9.19 6.82
CA LEU A 50 -18.96 -8.39 5.75
C LEU A 50 -18.82 -9.21 4.45
N LYS A 51 -18.40 -10.47 4.53
CA LYS A 51 -18.30 -11.34 3.35
C LYS A 51 -19.66 -11.53 2.67
N PHE A 52 -20.72 -11.81 3.43
CA PHE A 52 -22.07 -11.95 2.89
C PHE A 52 -22.61 -10.64 2.28
N ILE A 53 -22.31 -9.49 2.90
CA ILE A 53 -22.68 -8.19 2.32
C ILE A 53 -21.90 -7.89 1.03
N GLN A 54 -20.62 -8.28 0.92
CA GLN A 54 -19.85 -8.15 -0.32
C GLN A 54 -20.46 -9.00 -1.45
N ASP A 55 -20.87 -10.23 -1.14
CA ASP A 55 -21.54 -11.12 -2.10
C ASP A 55 -22.90 -10.55 -2.52
N ALA A 56 -23.70 -10.06 -1.56
CA ALA A 56 -24.97 -9.37 -1.85
C ALA A 56 -24.78 -8.11 -2.72
N LEU A 57 -23.75 -7.30 -2.45
CA LEU A 57 -23.41 -6.13 -3.26
C LEU A 57 -23.14 -6.52 -4.72
N HIS A 58 -22.34 -7.57 -4.93
CA HIS A 58 -22.03 -8.07 -6.26
C HIS A 58 -23.30 -8.54 -6.99
N ASP A 59 -24.16 -9.30 -6.32
CA ASP A 59 -25.43 -9.75 -6.88
C ASP A 59 -26.35 -8.58 -7.26
N TYR A 60 -26.48 -7.57 -6.39
CA TYR A 60 -27.27 -6.39 -6.69
C TYR A 60 -26.70 -5.55 -7.84
N GLN A 61 -25.38 -5.42 -7.97
CA GLN A 61 -24.74 -4.76 -9.11
C GLN A 61 -25.04 -5.49 -10.43
N ASN A 62 -24.98 -6.83 -10.42
CA ASN A 62 -25.36 -7.64 -11.57
C ASN A 62 -26.84 -7.42 -11.93
N LEU A 63 -27.73 -7.42 -10.93
CA LEU A 63 -29.16 -7.18 -11.10
C LEU A 63 -29.48 -5.79 -11.68
N VAL A 64 -28.73 -4.73 -11.31
CA VAL A 64 -28.87 -3.39 -11.94
C VAL A 64 -28.65 -3.47 -13.45
N SER A 65 -27.70 -4.30 -13.90
CA SER A 65 -27.33 -4.41 -15.31
C SER A 65 -28.36 -5.16 -16.15
N ILE A 66 -29.15 -6.05 -15.54
CA ILE A 66 -30.15 -6.91 -16.22
C ILE A 66 -31.60 -6.60 -15.82
N ALA A 67 -31.83 -5.45 -15.18
CA ALA A 67 -33.14 -5.10 -14.65
C ALA A 67 -34.23 -5.04 -15.75
N PRO A 68 -35.42 -5.63 -15.51
CA PRO A 68 -36.48 -5.73 -16.52
C PRO A 68 -37.18 -4.39 -16.80
N ASN A 69 -37.04 -3.41 -15.90
CA ASN A 69 -37.60 -2.07 -16.03
C ASN A 69 -36.87 -1.07 -15.12
N GLU A 70 -37.08 0.22 -15.37
CA GLU A 70 -36.43 1.30 -14.61
C GLU A 70 -36.79 1.32 -13.11
N LYS A 71 -37.98 0.84 -12.74
CA LYS A 71 -38.38 0.74 -11.33
C LYS A 71 -37.51 -0.26 -10.58
N GLU A 72 -37.34 -1.46 -11.13
CA GLU A 72 -36.48 -2.49 -10.54
C GLU A 72 -35.01 -2.08 -10.58
N LYS A 73 -34.55 -1.45 -11.67
CA LYS A 73 -33.19 -0.90 -11.77
C LYS A 73 -32.88 0.12 -10.67
N SER A 74 -33.82 1.03 -10.41
CA SER A 74 -33.72 2.02 -9.34
C SER A 74 -33.73 1.35 -7.96
N ARG A 75 -34.60 0.36 -7.74
CA ARG A 75 -34.64 -0.43 -6.49
C ARG A 75 -33.31 -1.14 -6.23
N MET A 76 -32.74 -1.84 -7.21
CA MET A 76 -31.46 -2.54 -7.08
C MET A 76 -30.30 -1.56 -6.89
N SER A 77 -30.33 -0.41 -7.56
CA SER A 77 -29.33 0.65 -7.35
C SER A 77 -29.38 1.20 -5.92
N GLY A 78 -30.58 1.34 -5.35
CA GLY A 78 -30.76 1.69 -3.95
C GLY A 78 -30.14 0.65 -3.01
N LYS A 79 -30.30 -0.64 -3.32
CA LYS A 79 -29.67 -1.75 -2.59
C LYS A 79 -28.15 -1.74 -2.70
N VAL A 80 -27.58 -1.45 -3.88
CA VAL A 80 -26.13 -1.27 -4.05
C VAL A 80 -25.59 -0.19 -3.10
N GLU A 81 -26.24 0.97 -3.03
CA GLU A 81 -25.81 2.05 -2.13
C GLU A 81 -26.02 1.70 -0.64
N GLU A 82 -27.04 0.90 -0.31
CA GLU A 82 -27.24 0.35 1.03
C GLU A 82 -26.08 -0.59 1.41
N MET A 83 -25.74 -1.56 0.57
CA MET A 83 -24.65 -2.52 0.84
C MET A 83 -23.30 -1.81 0.96
N LYS A 84 -23.03 -0.78 0.16
CA LYS A 84 -21.80 0.04 0.30
C LYS A 84 -21.71 0.73 1.67
N ARG A 85 -22.82 1.23 2.22
CA ARG A 85 -22.83 1.82 3.56
C ARG A 85 -22.60 0.75 4.63
N GLU A 86 -23.21 -0.40 4.44
CA GLU A 86 -23.09 -1.52 5.37
C GLU A 86 -21.67 -2.09 5.42
N ILE A 87 -21.01 -2.23 4.27
CA ILE A 87 -19.58 -2.58 4.20
C ILE A 87 -18.74 -1.65 5.08
N ARG A 88 -18.90 -0.33 4.95
CA ARG A 88 -18.13 0.62 5.77
C ARG A 88 -18.42 0.48 7.26
N ARG A 89 -19.67 0.21 7.62
CA ARG A 89 -20.08 0.03 9.01
C ARG A 89 -19.46 -1.23 9.61
N LEU A 90 -19.57 -2.35 8.90
CA LEU A 90 -19.04 -3.64 9.33
C LEU A 90 -17.51 -3.65 9.40
N ILE A 91 -16.81 -2.97 8.48
CA ILE A 91 -15.34 -2.86 8.58
C ILE A 91 -14.94 -2.14 9.87
N ARG A 92 -15.54 -0.98 10.17
CA ARG A 92 -15.26 -0.24 11.43
C ARG A 92 -15.60 -1.03 12.67
N GLN A 93 -16.67 -1.81 12.64
CA GLN A 93 -17.04 -2.66 13.76
C GLN A 93 -16.04 -3.82 13.92
N SER A 94 -15.62 -4.43 12.80
CA SER A 94 -14.65 -5.52 12.82
C SER A 94 -13.31 -5.13 13.40
N GLU A 95 -12.85 -3.89 13.20
CA GLU A 95 -11.62 -3.36 13.82
C GLU A 95 -11.66 -3.47 15.34
N ASN A 96 -12.82 -3.29 15.97
CA ASN A 96 -13.01 -3.42 17.41
C ASN A 96 -13.19 -4.87 17.88
N GLU A 97 -13.58 -5.78 16.98
CA GLU A 97 -13.76 -7.21 17.28
C GLU A 97 -12.47 -8.02 17.07
N MET A 98 -11.55 -7.52 16.26
CA MET A 98 -10.26 -8.16 15.99
C MET A 98 -9.43 -8.27 17.27
N LYS A 99 -8.90 -9.47 17.51
CA LYS A 99 -8.00 -9.74 18.64
C LYS A 99 -6.56 -9.73 18.17
N ALA A 100 -5.73 -8.94 18.85
CA ALA A 100 -4.30 -8.91 18.60
C ALA A 100 -3.64 -10.22 19.07
N ILE A 101 -2.80 -10.80 18.22
CA ILE A 101 -1.84 -11.84 18.59
C ILE A 101 -0.47 -11.18 18.59
N SER A 102 0.25 -11.31 19.70
CA SER A 102 1.57 -10.72 19.87
C SER A 102 2.56 -11.78 20.33
N VAL A 103 3.76 -11.74 19.75
CA VAL A 103 4.90 -12.57 20.13
C VAL A 103 6.07 -11.65 20.38
N SER A 104 6.75 -11.83 21.50
CA SER A 104 7.97 -11.10 21.83
C SER A 104 9.18 -11.87 21.33
N VAL A 105 10.09 -11.18 20.65
CA VAL A 105 11.39 -11.72 20.21
C VAL A 105 12.48 -10.84 20.81
N GLU A 106 13.42 -11.46 21.53
CA GLU A 106 14.59 -10.74 22.05
C GLU A 106 15.74 -10.81 21.04
N ILE A 107 16.22 -9.64 20.61
CA ILE A 107 17.41 -9.53 19.76
C ILE A 107 18.61 -9.18 20.65
N PRO A 108 19.67 -10.01 20.69
CA PRO A 108 20.85 -9.74 21.49
C PRO A 108 21.50 -8.41 21.09
N LYS A 109 21.77 -7.54 22.08
CA LYS A 109 22.37 -6.22 21.86
C LYS A 109 23.71 -6.32 21.13
N GLU A 110 24.51 -7.32 21.43
CA GLU A 110 25.83 -7.53 20.84
C GLU A 110 25.74 -7.74 19.33
N LYS A 111 24.69 -8.43 18.84
CA LYS A 111 24.47 -8.62 17.40
C LYS A 111 24.14 -7.29 16.72
N VAL A 112 23.32 -6.46 17.36
CA VAL A 112 22.96 -5.14 16.83
C VAL A 112 24.18 -4.23 16.80
N GLU A 113 24.97 -4.17 17.87
CA GLU A 113 26.20 -3.35 17.89
C GLU A 113 27.21 -3.83 16.85
N GLN A 114 27.39 -5.14 16.67
CA GLN A 114 28.24 -5.69 15.61
C GLN A 114 27.73 -5.33 14.21
N PHE A 115 26.42 -5.37 14.00
CA PHE A 115 25.79 -5.00 12.74
C PHE A 115 25.99 -3.51 12.43
N ILE A 116 25.96 -2.62 13.41
CA ILE A 116 26.04 -1.17 13.19
C ILE A 116 27.48 -0.64 13.20
N LYS A 117 28.41 -1.38 13.82
CA LYS A 117 29.83 -0.99 13.98
C LYS A 117 30.49 -0.43 12.71
N PRO A 118 30.37 -1.04 11.52
CA PRO A 118 30.97 -0.49 10.30
C PRO A 118 30.50 0.93 9.97
N LEU A 119 29.22 1.25 10.21
CA LEU A 119 28.68 2.60 10.00
C LEU A 119 29.20 3.60 11.05
N LEU A 120 29.43 3.14 12.28
CA LEU A 120 29.97 3.99 13.37
C LEU A 120 31.45 4.29 13.21
N GLU A 121 32.20 3.43 12.53
CA GLU A 121 33.63 3.59 12.25
C GLU A 121 33.89 4.30 10.90
N ALA A 122 32.86 4.49 10.08
CA ALA A 122 32.94 5.24 8.84
C ALA A 122 33.34 6.71 9.12
N ASN A 123 34.06 7.31 8.18
CA ASN A 123 34.28 8.75 8.23
C ASN A 123 32.97 9.50 7.89
N SER A 124 32.90 10.78 8.27
CA SER A 124 31.70 11.60 8.14
C SER A 124 31.21 11.82 6.70
N VAL A 125 32.08 11.63 5.71
CA VAL A 125 31.73 11.80 4.28
C VAL A 125 31.12 10.51 3.72
N ASP A 126 31.62 9.36 4.16
CA ASP A 126 31.24 8.06 3.62
C ASP A 126 30.03 7.43 4.32
N VAL A 127 29.67 7.88 5.53
CA VAL A 127 28.61 7.25 6.34
C VAL A 127 27.24 7.23 5.64
N LEU A 128 26.84 8.30 4.94
CA LEU A 128 25.55 8.37 4.25
C LEU A 128 25.53 7.54 2.95
N PRO A 129 26.54 7.62 2.06
CA PRO A 129 26.70 6.67 0.97
C PRO A 129 26.69 5.22 1.45
N MET A 130 27.45 4.90 2.50
CA MET A 130 27.54 3.57 3.07
C MET A 130 26.20 3.09 3.65
N LEU A 131 25.45 3.97 4.32
CA LEU A 131 24.11 3.67 4.82
C LEU A 131 23.14 3.36 3.67
N SER A 132 23.20 4.12 2.57
CA SER A 132 22.33 3.90 1.41
C SER A 132 22.50 2.51 0.78
N SER A 133 23.71 1.96 0.81
CA SER A 133 24.03 0.64 0.28
C SER A 133 24.25 -0.41 1.37
N TYR A 134 23.81 -0.13 2.60
CA TYR A 134 24.11 -1.02 3.72
C TYR A 134 23.40 -2.37 3.53
N PRO A 135 24.09 -3.50 3.71
CA PRO A 135 23.48 -4.81 3.59
C PRO A 135 22.24 -4.93 4.49
N ASP A 136 21.28 -5.70 4.02
CA ASP A 136 20.03 -6.01 4.73
C ASP A 136 19.11 -4.82 5.03
N LEU A 137 19.44 -3.58 4.62
CA LEU A 137 18.53 -2.43 4.72
C LEU A 137 17.67 -2.21 3.47
N THR A 138 17.83 -3.06 2.45
CA THR A 138 16.90 -3.21 1.32
C THR A 138 16.55 -4.68 1.16
N PRO A 139 15.32 -5.03 0.75
CA PRO A 139 14.88 -6.42 0.71
C PRO A 139 15.60 -7.22 -0.37
N ASN A 140 16.05 -8.43 -0.03
CA ASN A 140 16.45 -9.42 -1.02
C ASN A 140 15.21 -10.15 -1.54
N ILE A 141 14.74 -9.76 -2.73
CA ILE A 141 13.47 -10.22 -3.26
C ILE A 141 13.48 -11.69 -3.63
N ASP A 142 14.62 -12.25 -4.03
CA ASP A 142 14.70 -13.66 -4.37
C ASP A 142 14.62 -14.54 -3.11
N GLU A 143 15.28 -14.12 -2.03
CA GLU A 143 15.14 -14.78 -0.72
C GLU A 143 13.70 -14.67 -0.19
N LEU A 144 13.06 -13.50 -0.29
CA LEU A 144 11.66 -13.35 0.14
C LEU A 144 10.70 -14.20 -0.71
N ARG A 145 10.97 -14.38 -2.00
CA ARG A 145 10.21 -15.29 -2.87
C ARG A 145 10.41 -16.76 -2.47
N GLU A 146 11.62 -17.14 -2.08
CA GLU A 146 11.90 -18.49 -1.59
C GLU A 146 11.20 -18.76 -0.26
N GLN A 147 11.28 -17.82 0.69
CA GLN A 147 10.54 -17.86 1.95
C GLN A 147 9.02 -17.95 1.71
N ALA A 148 8.49 -17.15 0.78
CA ALA A 148 7.09 -17.19 0.40
C ALA A 148 6.65 -18.56 -0.15
N LYS A 149 7.51 -19.26 -0.90
CA LYS A 149 7.24 -20.62 -1.40
C LYS A 149 7.24 -21.66 -0.27
N ASN A 150 8.21 -21.57 0.64
CA ASN A 150 8.40 -22.56 1.70
C ASN A 150 7.44 -22.37 2.89
N MET A 151 6.75 -21.24 2.97
CA MET A 151 5.85 -20.92 4.07
C MET A 151 4.65 -21.88 4.19
N GLY A 152 4.25 -22.53 3.08
CA GLY A 152 3.26 -23.60 3.12
C GLY A 152 3.70 -24.81 3.95
N GLU A 153 4.99 -25.10 3.98
CA GLU A 153 5.59 -26.20 4.75
C GLU A 153 5.91 -25.78 6.19
N GLU A 154 6.46 -24.57 6.37
CA GLU A 154 6.92 -24.08 7.68
C GLU A 154 5.76 -23.60 8.58
N ALA A 155 4.70 -23.04 8.01
CA ALA A 155 3.56 -22.53 8.76
C ALA A 155 2.19 -22.92 8.15
N PRO A 156 1.85 -24.23 8.07
CA PRO A 156 0.67 -24.74 7.36
C PRO A 156 -0.66 -24.15 7.82
N LEU A 157 -0.79 -23.85 9.12
CA LEU A 157 -2.00 -23.25 9.66
C LEU A 157 -2.23 -21.83 9.10
N THR A 158 -1.17 -21.05 8.94
CA THR A 158 -1.28 -19.66 8.45
C THR A 158 -1.43 -19.56 6.93
N SER A 159 -0.98 -20.57 6.19
CA SER A 159 -1.12 -20.63 4.73
C SER A 159 -2.50 -21.12 4.28
N ILE A 160 -3.21 -21.86 5.14
CA ILE A 160 -4.57 -22.35 4.85
C ILE A 160 -5.64 -21.27 5.11
N LEU A 161 -5.41 -20.39 6.09
CA LEU A 161 -6.38 -19.36 6.47
C LEU A 161 -6.42 -18.22 5.44
N GLY A 162 -7.63 -17.79 5.08
CA GLY A 162 -7.82 -16.56 4.32
C GLY A 162 -7.39 -15.35 5.15
N LYS A 163 -6.89 -14.32 4.48
CA LYS A 163 -6.42 -13.08 5.10
C LYS A 163 -7.25 -11.92 4.59
N THR A 164 -7.53 -10.96 5.45
CA THR A 164 -8.17 -9.69 5.05
C THR A 164 -7.39 -8.58 5.72
N GLN A 165 -6.74 -7.75 4.91
CA GLN A 165 -6.00 -6.60 5.37
C GLN A 165 -6.95 -5.40 5.43
N ILE A 166 -7.07 -4.79 6.60
CA ILE A 166 -7.93 -3.63 6.83
C ILE A 166 -7.05 -2.46 7.27
N ARG A 167 -7.28 -1.29 6.66
CA ARG A 167 -6.68 -0.01 7.05
C ARG A 167 -7.73 1.09 6.93
N ASP A 168 -7.85 1.92 7.96
CA ASP A 168 -8.72 3.10 8.04
C ASP A 168 -10.18 2.85 7.62
N GLY A 169 -10.77 1.74 8.09
CA GLY A 169 -12.14 1.38 7.74
C GLY A 169 -12.32 0.90 6.30
N ARG A 170 -11.24 0.44 5.64
CA ARG A 170 -11.25 -0.10 4.28
C ARG A 170 -10.54 -1.43 4.20
N ILE A 171 -11.07 -2.31 3.37
CA ILE A 171 -10.36 -3.51 2.93
C ILE A 171 -9.31 -3.06 1.91
N ILE A 172 -8.06 -3.33 2.23
CA ILE A 172 -6.91 -3.10 1.36
C ILE A 172 -6.70 -4.30 0.45
N ASP A 173 -6.73 -5.50 1.04
CA ASP A 173 -6.48 -6.74 0.33
C ASP A 173 -7.21 -7.93 0.96
N GLN A 174 -7.50 -8.95 0.16
CA GLN A 174 -8.16 -10.19 0.59
C GLN A 174 -7.55 -11.41 -0.10
N THR A 175 -6.74 -12.16 0.64
CA THR A 175 -6.23 -13.46 0.20
C THR A 175 -7.24 -14.55 0.55
N PRO A 176 -7.77 -15.31 -0.41
CA PRO A 176 -8.69 -16.41 -0.10
C PRO A 176 -7.97 -17.58 0.60
N PRO A 177 -8.71 -18.43 1.34
CA PRO A 177 -8.16 -19.66 1.91
C PRO A 177 -7.48 -20.52 0.84
N PHE A 178 -6.39 -21.19 1.20
CA PHE A 178 -5.58 -22.02 0.30
C PHE A 178 -4.95 -21.27 -0.89
N SER A 179 -4.84 -19.93 -0.84
CA SER A 179 -4.14 -19.12 -1.84
C SER A 179 -2.79 -18.63 -1.32
N ASN A 180 -1.80 -18.63 -2.22
CA ASN A 180 -0.46 -18.08 -2.00
C ASN A 180 -0.20 -16.82 -2.84
N GLU A 181 -1.23 -16.22 -3.45
CA GLU A 181 -1.09 -15.07 -4.36
C GLU A 181 -0.38 -13.88 -3.67
N ASP A 182 -0.64 -13.65 -2.37
CA ASP A 182 -0.06 -12.53 -1.61
C ASP A 182 1.11 -12.93 -0.70
N ALA A 183 1.68 -14.12 -0.90
CA ALA A 183 2.74 -14.63 -0.03
C ALA A 183 3.97 -13.71 -0.04
N LEU A 184 4.34 -13.14 -1.19
CA LEU A 184 5.43 -12.17 -1.29
C LEU A 184 5.11 -10.85 -0.57
N SER A 185 3.90 -10.31 -0.72
CA SER A 185 3.51 -9.07 -0.02
C SER A 185 3.52 -9.27 1.50
N THR A 186 3.02 -10.43 1.97
CA THR A 186 3.11 -10.81 3.39
C THR A 186 4.57 -10.82 3.89
N GLN A 187 5.48 -11.44 3.14
CA GLN A 187 6.90 -11.50 3.51
C GLN A 187 7.57 -10.12 3.48
N LEU A 188 7.24 -9.30 2.48
CA LEU A 188 7.67 -7.90 2.44
C LEU A 188 7.18 -7.11 3.66
N GLY A 189 5.93 -7.32 4.10
CA GLY A 189 5.39 -6.70 5.30
C GLY A 189 6.17 -7.07 6.57
N PHE A 190 6.45 -8.36 6.78
CA PHE A 190 7.27 -8.79 7.92
C PHE A 190 8.71 -8.26 7.84
N TRP A 191 9.29 -8.24 6.62
CA TRP A 191 10.61 -7.66 6.39
C TRP A 191 10.60 -6.17 6.75
N PHE A 192 9.64 -5.39 6.26
CA PHE A 192 9.55 -3.96 6.57
C PHE A 192 9.36 -3.70 8.05
N GLN A 193 8.49 -4.46 8.72
CA GLN A 193 8.23 -4.28 10.15
C GLN A 193 9.49 -4.50 11.00
N SER A 194 10.25 -5.57 10.71
CA SER A 194 11.49 -5.90 11.43
C SER A 194 12.62 -4.92 11.10
N HIS A 195 12.78 -4.55 9.82
CA HIS A 195 13.88 -3.69 9.38
C HIS A 195 13.63 -2.21 9.68
N ALA A 196 12.38 -1.77 9.82
CA ALA A 196 12.07 -0.42 10.29
C ALA A 196 12.62 -0.16 11.70
N GLN A 197 12.55 -1.15 12.59
CA GLN A 197 13.13 -1.05 13.93
C GLN A 197 14.65 -0.98 13.89
N LEU A 198 15.28 -1.80 13.04
CA LEU A 198 16.72 -1.78 12.84
C LEU A 198 17.20 -0.43 12.27
N LEU A 199 16.47 0.11 11.28
CA LEU A 199 16.72 1.42 10.71
C LEU A 199 16.64 2.52 11.78
N ASP A 200 15.63 2.47 12.66
CA ASP A 200 15.52 3.43 13.78
C ASP A 200 16.69 3.37 14.74
N ILE A 201 17.13 2.16 15.11
CA ILE A 201 18.33 1.98 15.95
C ILE A 201 19.55 2.56 15.25
N ILE A 202 19.75 2.30 13.95
CA ILE A 202 20.88 2.83 13.18
C ILE A 202 20.87 4.35 13.18
N PHE A 203 19.75 4.97 12.80
CA PHE A 203 19.63 6.43 12.79
C PHE A 203 19.84 7.03 14.18
N TYR A 204 19.29 6.40 15.22
CA TYR A 204 19.51 6.82 16.60
C TYR A 204 21.00 6.80 16.96
N ARG A 205 21.70 5.70 16.72
CA ARG A 205 23.12 5.52 17.06
C ARG A 205 24.03 6.45 16.25
N LEU A 206 23.74 6.65 14.96
CA LEU A 206 24.48 7.58 14.11
C LEU A 206 24.27 9.05 14.50
N LYS A 207 23.06 9.42 14.95
CA LYS A 207 22.79 10.75 15.51
C LYS A 207 23.48 10.95 16.86
N GLU A 208 23.37 9.98 17.77
CA GLU A 208 23.96 10.04 19.11
C GLU A 208 25.49 10.20 19.06
N THR A 209 26.15 9.47 18.15
CA THR A 209 27.61 9.53 17.97
C THR A 209 28.06 10.72 17.13
N GLY A 210 27.15 11.54 16.61
CA GLY A 210 27.46 12.69 15.76
C GLY A 210 27.91 12.34 14.35
N GLN A 211 27.82 11.07 13.95
CA GLN A 211 28.16 10.63 12.59
C GLN A 211 27.19 11.17 11.54
N ILE A 212 25.91 11.31 11.90
CA ILE A 212 24.92 12.01 11.09
C ILE A 212 24.41 13.24 11.85
N THR A 213 24.50 14.39 11.19
CA THR A 213 23.96 15.67 11.65
C THR A 213 22.97 16.20 10.63
N ARG A 214 22.19 17.23 11.00
CA ARG A 214 21.33 17.94 10.06
C ARG A 214 22.11 18.44 8.85
N ASP A 215 23.28 19.02 9.09
CA ASP A 215 24.14 19.59 8.05
C ASP A 215 24.77 18.54 7.16
N SER A 216 25.28 17.44 7.73
CA SER A 216 25.87 16.38 6.91
C SER A 216 24.82 15.69 6.04
N LEU A 217 23.61 15.46 6.56
CA LEU A 217 22.51 14.91 5.78
C LEU A 217 22.08 15.84 4.64
N PHE A 218 21.85 17.13 4.92
CA PHE A 218 21.46 18.08 3.90
C PHE A 218 22.55 18.28 2.84
N THR A 219 23.81 18.39 3.26
CA THR A 219 24.96 18.53 2.34
C THR A 219 25.06 17.32 1.41
N HIS A 220 24.91 16.10 1.92
CA HIS A 220 24.93 14.90 1.09
C HIS A 220 23.87 14.94 -0.02
N LEU A 221 22.63 15.31 0.32
CA LEU A 221 21.55 15.44 -0.66
C LEU A 221 21.79 16.59 -1.65
N GLN A 222 22.32 17.71 -1.18
CA GLN A 222 22.66 18.85 -2.03
C GLN A 222 23.76 18.51 -3.05
N THR A 223 24.67 17.60 -2.71
CA THR A 223 25.76 17.16 -3.60
C THR A 223 25.36 16.04 -4.57
N TRP A 224 24.14 15.51 -4.47
CA TRP A 224 23.69 14.46 -5.36
C TRP A 224 23.48 14.99 -6.78
N GLU A 225 24.04 14.30 -7.78
CA GLU A 225 24.12 14.75 -9.17
C GLU A 225 22.78 15.04 -9.85
N PHE A 226 21.69 14.41 -9.39
CA PHE A 226 20.34 14.58 -9.94
C PHE A 226 19.46 15.52 -9.12
N VAL A 227 19.94 16.09 -8.02
CA VAL A 227 19.12 16.96 -7.18
C VAL A 227 18.62 18.16 -7.98
N ASP A 228 17.31 18.41 -7.94
CA ASP A 228 16.73 19.60 -8.54
C ASP A 228 16.82 20.75 -7.54
N GLU A 229 17.24 21.95 -7.96
CA GLU A 229 17.32 23.12 -7.08
C GLU A 229 15.96 23.45 -6.42
N ARG A 230 14.85 23.09 -7.07
CA ARG A 230 13.50 23.24 -6.53
C ARG A 230 13.23 22.31 -5.34
N ASP A 231 13.97 21.21 -5.19
CA ASP A 231 13.85 20.26 -4.09
C ASP A 231 14.51 20.77 -2.80
N LEU A 232 15.61 21.51 -2.93
CA LEU A 232 16.48 21.88 -1.81
C LEU A 232 15.74 22.59 -0.67
N PRO A 233 14.86 23.60 -0.89
CA PRO A 233 14.15 24.26 0.22
C PRO A 233 13.19 23.33 0.97
N PHE A 234 12.63 22.33 0.29
CA PHE A 234 11.74 21.34 0.93
C PHE A 234 12.55 20.32 1.72
N LEU A 235 13.66 19.85 1.16
CA LEU A 235 14.59 18.94 1.83
C LEU A 235 15.17 19.59 3.09
N GLU A 236 15.65 20.82 3.01
CA GLU A 236 16.20 21.55 4.15
C GLU A 236 15.19 21.67 5.28
N LYS A 237 13.97 22.14 4.98
CA LYS A 237 12.90 22.26 5.98
C LYS A 237 12.48 20.91 6.54
N GLY A 238 12.28 19.90 5.69
CA GLY A 238 11.88 18.57 6.11
C GLY A 238 12.90 17.93 7.05
N ILE A 239 14.20 18.06 6.74
CA ILE A 239 15.30 17.62 7.61
C ILE A 239 15.30 18.42 8.91
N ASN A 240 15.15 19.74 8.87
CA ASN A 240 15.08 20.56 10.09
C ASN A 240 13.95 20.11 11.02
N HIS A 241 12.76 19.84 10.49
CA HIS A 241 11.63 19.31 11.25
C HIS A 241 11.94 17.93 11.84
N TYR A 242 12.59 17.03 11.08
CA TYR A 242 13.02 15.73 11.61
C TYR A 242 13.96 15.86 12.81
N PHE A 243 14.96 16.74 12.73
CA PHE A 243 15.90 16.96 13.83
C PHE A 243 15.30 17.73 15.02
N ALA A 244 14.17 18.40 14.81
CA ALA A 244 13.38 19.07 15.85
C ALA A 244 12.25 18.19 16.42
N ASP A 245 12.21 16.89 16.06
CA ASP A 245 11.17 15.92 16.43
C ASP A 245 9.73 16.32 15.98
N ASP A 246 9.61 17.20 14.99
CA ASP A 246 8.35 17.55 14.33
C ASP A 246 8.11 16.64 13.13
N HIS A 247 7.69 15.41 13.42
CA HIS A 247 7.53 14.36 12.42
C HIS A 247 6.36 14.61 11.45
N VAL A 248 5.30 15.29 11.91
CA VAL A 248 4.16 15.66 11.06
C VAL A 248 4.64 16.57 9.94
N SER A 249 5.31 17.68 10.27
CA SER A 249 5.82 18.60 9.25
C SER A 249 6.89 17.96 8.38
N ALA A 250 7.78 17.14 8.96
CA ALA A 250 8.80 16.44 8.20
C ALA A 250 8.21 15.54 7.11
N LEU A 251 7.22 14.69 7.44
CA LEU A 251 6.60 13.79 6.47
C LEU A 251 5.87 14.53 5.35
N HIS A 252 5.07 15.54 5.69
CA HIS A 252 4.29 16.29 4.70
C HIS A 252 5.17 17.09 3.73
N LEU A 253 6.42 17.39 4.10
CA LEU A 253 7.41 17.99 3.22
C LEU A 253 8.20 16.95 2.42
N LEU A 254 8.71 15.91 3.09
CA LEU A 254 9.65 14.96 2.48
C LEU A 254 8.95 13.96 1.56
N VAL A 255 7.81 13.38 1.97
CA VAL A 255 7.18 12.28 1.22
C VAL A 255 6.71 12.70 -0.17
N PRO A 256 5.97 13.81 -0.35
CA PRO A 256 5.61 14.28 -1.70
C PRO A 256 6.83 14.62 -2.55
N ARG A 257 7.95 15.00 -1.91
CA ARG A 257 9.18 15.37 -2.62
C ARG A 257 9.92 14.19 -3.21
N ILE A 258 9.81 13.01 -2.60
CA ILE A 258 10.40 11.78 -3.15
C ILE A 258 9.88 11.51 -4.58
N GLU A 259 8.59 11.74 -4.83
CA GLU A 259 8.01 11.59 -6.18
C GLU A 259 8.65 12.55 -7.18
N HIS A 260 8.75 13.84 -6.83
CA HIS A 260 9.35 14.83 -7.72
C HIS A 260 10.83 14.53 -7.98
N MET A 261 11.59 14.18 -6.93
CA MET A 261 13.01 13.83 -7.05
C MET A 261 13.21 12.66 -8.00
N LEU A 262 12.47 11.55 -7.81
CA LEU A 262 12.61 10.37 -8.67
C LEU A 262 12.18 10.67 -10.12
N LYS A 263 11.06 11.35 -10.33
CA LYS A 263 10.62 11.72 -11.69
C LYS A 263 11.61 12.66 -12.38
N SER A 264 12.13 13.66 -11.67
CA SER A 264 13.13 14.59 -12.19
C SER A 264 14.43 13.87 -12.57
N THR A 265 14.88 12.89 -11.77
CA THR A 265 16.03 12.04 -12.14
C THR A 265 15.83 11.35 -13.49
N PHE A 266 14.64 10.78 -13.74
CA PHE A 266 14.35 10.12 -15.02
C PHE A 266 14.13 11.10 -16.18
N GLU A 267 13.56 12.27 -15.91
CA GLU A 267 13.46 13.34 -16.91
C GLU A 267 14.85 13.80 -17.37
N GLN A 268 15.79 13.99 -16.43
CA GLN A 268 17.18 14.37 -16.71
C GLN A 268 17.94 13.30 -17.51
N THR A 269 17.50 12.03 -17.51
CA THR A 269 18.07 10.96 -18.33
C THR A 269 17.30 10.71 -19.64
N GLY A 270 16.31 11.56 -19.96
CA GLY A 270 15.55 11.50 -21.21
C GLY A 270 14.34 10.57 -21.18
N ALA A 271 13.88 10.16 -19.99
CA ALA A 271 12.75 9.26 -19.78
C ALA A 271 11.59 9.94 -19.00
N PRO A 272 10.98 11.02 -19.53
CA PRO A 272 10.02 11.86 -18.80
C PRO A 272 8.77 11.09 -18.33
N SER A 273 8.13 11.61 -17.28
CA SER A 273 6.97 11.02 -16.61
C SER A 273 5.62 11.51 -17.18
N VAL A 274 5.44 11.46 -18.50
CA VAL A 274 4.23 11.99 -19.16
C VAL A 274 3.39 10.91 -19.86
N THR A 275 2.08 11.12 -19.88
CA THR A 275 1.11 10.37 -20.68
C THR A 275 0.45 11.30 -21.68
N VAL A 276 0.31 10.85 -22.92
CA VAL A 276 -0.34 11.59 -24.00
C VAL A 276 -1.64 10.87 -24.37
N PRO A 277 -2.75 11.09 -23.64
CA PRO A 277 -4.01 10.41 -23.90
C PRO A 277 -4.65 10.79 -25.25
N ASN A 278 -4.30 11.95 -25.79
CA ASN A 278 -4.65 12.40 -27.13
C ASN A 278 -3.71 13.52 -27.60
N GLU A 279 -3.77 13.88 -28.88
CA GLU A 279 -2.89 14.88 -29.53
C GLU A 279 -2.91 16.28 -28.86
N ARG A 280 -3.89 16.60 -28.03
CA ARG A 280 -4.07 17.91 -27.39
C ARG A 280 -3.79 17.93 -25.90
N GLN A 281 -3.48 16.78 -25.29
CA GLN A 281 -3.30 16.66 -23.85
C GLN A 281 -2.02 15.92 -23.52
N ILE A 282 -1.18 16.57 -22.74
CA ILE A 282 -0.06 15.94 -22.04
C ILE A 282 -0.42 16.01 -20.56
N ARG A 283 -0.36 14.87 -19.87
CA ARG A 283 -0.63 14.75 -18.44
C ARG A 283 0.56 14.13 -17.76
N GLU A 284 0.83 14.53 -16.53
CA GLU A 284 1.75 13.81 -15.66
C GLU A 284 1.19 12.42 -15.35
N GLN A 285 2.05 11.41 -15.41
CA GLN A 285 1.73 10.07 -14.90
C GLN A 285 1.51 10.12 -13.39
N THR A 286 0.63 9.27 -12.86
CA THR A 286 0.58 9.08 -11.41
C THR A 286 1.90 8.46 -10.92
N PHE A 287 2.25 8.64 -9.65
CA PHE A 287 3.48 8.06 -9.12
C PHE A 287 3.50 6.53 -9.22
N GLY A 288 2.36 5.89 -8.96
CA GLY A 288 2.24 4.44 -9.09
C GLY A 288 2.35 3.95 -10.53
N ASP A 289 1.75 4.65 -11.50
CA ASP A 289 1.95 4.32 -12.92
C ASP A 289 3.41 4.47 -13.34
N PHE A 290 4.07 5.52 -12.85
CA PHE A 290 5.47 5.78 -13.12
C PHE A 290 6.37 4.65 -12.58
N LEU A 291 6.19 4.24 -11.31
CA LEU A 291 6.95 3.13 -10.73
C LEU A 291 6.71 1.80 -11.47
N ARG A 292 5.51 1.57 -12.03
CA ARG A 292 5.19 0.35 -12.78
C ARG A 292 5.88 0.25 -14.15
N ARG A 293 6.52 1.32 -14.64
CA ARG A 293 7.23 1.26 -15.92
C ARG A 293 8.44 0.33 -15.83
N GLU A 294 8.64 -0.45 -16.89
CA GLU A 294 9.73 -1.42 -16.96
C GLU A 294 11.12 -0.76 -16.92
N ASP A 295 11.29 0.38 -17.60
CA ASP A 295 12.54 1.14 -17.59
C ASP A 295 12.89 1.69 -16.20
N VAL A 296 11.87 2.13 -15.45
CA VAL A 296 12.02 2.58 -14.05
C VAL A 296 12.44 1.43 -13.15
N ARG A 297 11.71 0.30 -13.22
CA ARG A 297 12.02 -0.89 -12.43
C ARG A 297 13.42 -1.44 -12.73
N ASN A 298 13.81 -1.51 -14.00
CA ASN A 298 15.13 -1.98 -14.42
C ASN A 298 16.26 -1.05 -13.95
N THR A 299 16.03 0.27 -13.95
CA THR A 299 17.04 1.25 -13.51
C THR A 299 17.24 1.24 -12.00
N LEU A 300 16.15 1.11 -11.22
CA LEU A 300 16.21 1.01 -9.76
C LEU A 300 16.75 -0.35 -9.30
N GLY A 301 16.49 -1.42 -10.06
CA GLY A 301 16.68 -2.79 -9.61
C GLY A 301 15.60 -3.23 -8.62
N GLU A 302 15.41 -4.55 -8.48
CA GLU A 302 14.31 -5.14 -7.70
C GLU A 302 14.30 -4.63 -6.25
N SER A 303 15.41 -4.70 -5.52
CA SER A 303 15.46 -4.35 -4.10
C SER A 303 15.05 -2.90 -3.80
N ILE A 304 15.58 -1.93 -4.56
CA ILE A 304 15.22 -0.52 -4.38
C ILE A 304 13.78 -0.29 -4.82
N TRP A 305 13.37 -0.88 -5.95
CA TRP A 305 12.02 -0.73 -6.47
C TRP A 305 10.97 -1.22 -5.48
N TYR A 306 11.13 -2.42 -4.92
CA TYR A 306 10.20 -2.96 -3.93
C TYR A 306 10.20 -2.13 -2.64
N TYR A 307 11.37 -1.64 -2.21
CA TYR A 307 11.42 -0.77 -1.04
C TYR A 307 10.61 0.51 -1.26
N LEU A 308 10.84 1.22 -2.37
CA LEU A 308 10.11 2.45 -2.70
C LEU A 308 8.62 2.20 -2.95
N ASN A 309 8.28 1.14 -3.69
CA ASN A 309 6.90 0.78 -3.98
C ASN A 309 6.14 0.49 -2.69
N PHE A 310 6.66 -0.40 -1.85
CA PHE A 310 6.02 -0.79 -0.59
C PHE A 310 5.91 0.38 0.40
N ALA A 311 6.94 1.22 0.51
CA ALA A 311 6.92 2.36 1.42
C ALA A 311 5.96 3.47 0.97
N LEU A 312 5.84 3.74 -0.34
CA LEU A 312 5.22 4.97 -0.83
C LEU A 312 3.86 4.75 -1.52
N VAL A 313 3.68 3.65 -2.26
CA VAL A 313 2.60 3.53 -3.25
C VAL A 313 1.73 2.28 -3.06
N ASP A 314 2.31 1.17 -2.63
CA ASP A 314 1.62 -0.10 -2.51
C ASP A 314 0.51 0.01 -1.46
N GLU A 315 -0.72 -0.28 -1.86
CA GLU A 315 -1.86 -0.25 -0.95
C GLU A 315 -1.68 -1.30 0.16
N SER A 316 -1.10 -2.47 -0.14
CA SER A 316 -0.78 -3.51 0.85
C SER A 316 0.43 -3.16 1.74
N GLY A 317 1.22 -2.17 1.32
CA GLY A 317 2.36 -1.65 2.05
C GLY A 317 2.03 -0.45 2.95
N LEU A 318 3.00 0.42 3.19
CA LEU A 318 2.82 1.61 4.03
C LEU A 318 2.04 2.72 3.32
N ASN A 319 2.02 2.72 1.98
CA ASN A 319 1.24 3.63 1.15
C ASN A 319 1.41 5.14 1.46
N LEU A 320 2.55 5.54 2.04
CA LEU A 320 2.72 6.84 2.70
C LEU A 320 2.41 8.02 1.80
N ARG A 321 2.79 7.95 0.50
CA ARG A 321 2.57 9.05 -0.44
C ARG A 321 1.09 9.26 -0.69
N ASN A 322 0.32 8.18 -0.85
CA ASN A 322 -1.11 8.29 -1.13
C ASN A 322 -1.87 8.68 0.14
N ASP A 323 -1.52 8.14 1.29
CA ASP A 323 -2.19 8.46 2.56
C ASP A 323 -1.97 9.93 2.94
N ILE A 324 -0.77 10.48 2.74
CA ILE A 324 -0.51 11.92 2.92
C ILE A 324 -1.28 12.75 1.90
N ALA A 325 -1.22 12.42 0.61
CA ALA A 325 -1.85 13.20 -0.45
C ALA A 325 -3.39 13.23 -0.38
N HIS A 326 -3.98 12.14 0.12
CA HIS A 326 -5.43 12.03 0.30
C HIS A 326 -5.91 12.48 1.69
N GLY A 327 -4.99 12.79 2.61
CA GLY A 327 -5.30 13.19 3.98
C GLY A 327 -5.86 12.04 4.82
N TRP A 328 -5.42 10.82 4.56
CA TRP A 328 -5.78 9.62 5.34
C TRP A 328 -4.75 9.29 6.42
N ILE A 329 -3.53 9.83 6.34
CA ILE A 329 -2.50 9.56 7.34
C ILE A 329 -2.97 9.93 8.76
N GLU A 330 -2.85 8.98 9.68
CA GLU A 330 -3.15 9.17 11.10
C GLU A 330 -1.97 9.85 11.84
N LEU A 331 -2.27 10.49 12.97
CA LEU A 331 -1.26 11.22 13.74
C LEU A 331 -0.21 10.26 14.33
N GLU A 332 -0.63 9.06 14.74
CA GLU A 332 0.19 8.01 15.31
C GLU A 332 1.21 7.46 14.28
N SER A 333 0.81 7.45 13.01
CA SER A 333 1.67 7.09 11.88
C SER A 333 2.70 8.19 11.56
N CYS A 334 2.47 9.43 12.01
CA CYS A 334 3.42 10.54 11.89
C CYS A 334 4.48 10.50 12.99
N ASN A 335 5.35 9.50 12.94
CA ASN A 335 6.37 9.25 13.95
C ASN A 335 7.80 9.20 13.37
N ARG A 336 8.79 9.11 14.28
CA ARG A 336 10.22 9.09 13.95
C ARG A 336 10.59 8.02 12.92
N VAL A 337 10.07 6.80 13.09
CA VAL A 337 10.37 5.65 12.24
C VAL A 337 9.88 5.90 10.81
N THR A 338 8.67 6.40 10.66
CA THR A 338 8.10 6.74 9.34
C THR A 338 8.92 7.82 8.63
N VAL A 339 9.41 8.83 9.37
CA VAL A 339 10.31 9.85 8.80
C VAL A 339 11.63 9.24 8.36
N GLN A 340 12.21 8.34 9.15
CA GLN A 340 13.47 7.66 8.80
C GLN A 340 13.32 6.76 7.58
N ILE A 341 12.19 6.05 7.42
CA ILE A 341 11.87 5.31 6.20
C ILE A 341 11.83 6.26 5.00
N SER A 342 11.18 7.42 5.15
CA SER A 342 11.08 8.43 4.09
C SER A 342 12.46 9.01 3.73
N LEU A 343 13.31 9.29 4.72
CA LEU A 343 14.69 9.71 4.51
C LEU A 343 15.51 8.60 3.85
N TYR A 344 15.29 7.34 4.23
CA TYR A 344 15.98 6.21 3.62
C TYR A 344 15.54 6.01 2.16
N CYS A 345 14.26 6.23 1.81
CA CYS A 345 13.83 6.31 0.41
C CYS A 345 14.61 7.37 -0.36
N ILE A 346 14.82 8.56 0.22
CA ILE A 346 15.62 9.62 -0.40
C ILE A 346 17.09 9.18 -0.55
N LEU A 347 17.68 8.55 0.46
CA LEU A 347 19.04 7.99 0.38
C LEU A 347 19.15 6.89 -0.68
N GLN A 348 18.11 6.08 -0.92
CA GLN A 348 18.13 5.13 -2.02
C GLN A 348 18.22 5.83 -3.39
N LEU A 349 17.61 7.01 -3.54
CA LEU A 349 17.71 7.78 -4.78
C LEU A 349 19.14 8.25 -5.05
N THR A 350 19.91 8.58 -4.00
CA THR A 350 21.29 9.07 -4.16
C THR A 350 22.25 8.03 -4.72
N ARG A 351 21.83 6.76 -4.79
CA ARG A 351 22.56 5.66 -5.45
C ARG A 351 22.50 5.74 -6.99
N LEU A 352 21.56 6.51 -7.54
CA LEU A 352 21.44 6.71 -8.98
C LEU A 352 22.55 7.66 -9.47
N GLN A 353 23.21 7.27 -10.55
CA GLN A 353 24.31 8.02 -11.19
C GLN A 353 23.99 8.25 -12.67
N LYS A 354 24.43 9.38 -13.25
CA LYS A 354 24.33 9.56 -14.70
C LYS A 354 25.23 8.54 -15.38
N LYS A 355 24.67 7.74 -16.31
CA LYS A 355 25.50 6.86 -17.13
C LYS A 355 26.45 7.74 -17.96
N ASN A 356 27.76 7.51 -17.84
CA ASN A 356 28.72 8.14 -18.74
C ASN A 356 28.40 7.68 -20.18
N PRO A 357 28.27 8.60 -21.14
CA PRO A 357 27.96 8.26 -22.54
C PRO A 357 29.01 7.35 -23.21
N ASP A 358 30.18 7.18 -22.58
CA ASP A 358 31.28 6.33 -23.06
C ASP A 358 31.25 4.87 -22.56
N ASN A 359 30.35 4.51 -21.64
CA ASN A 359 30.16 3.11 -21.24
C ASN A 359 29.05 2.48 -22.10
N LYS A 360 29.41 2.03 -23.31
CA LYS A 360 28.61 1.10 -24.11
C LYS A 360 28.88 -0.35 -23.76
#